data_AF-A0A7C5AG30-F1
#
_entry.id   AF-A0A7C5AG30-F1
#
_cell.length_a   1.000
_cell.length_b   1.000
_cell.length_c   1.000
_cell.angle_alpha   90.00
_cell.angle_beta   90.00
_cell.angle_gamma   90.00
#
_symmetry.space_group_name_H-M   'P 1'
#
loop_
_entity.id
_entity.type
_entity.pdbx_description
1 polymer ?
#
loop_
_entity_poly.entity_id
_entity_poly.type
_entity_poly.pdbx_seq_one_letter_code
_entity_poly.pdbx_strand_id
1 'polypeptide(L)'
;MKKGSGLTVVLPLAVALVGIGMFSARADGLNRNWVPAAAKWVVHVDMERLMKSETGGYLFEPASDPQVQAKLEVARRLLGIDPLKDLASVTLYGLKPGDREVVAIVKGNLDPAAVETFLKAGEGYEALSCGKHAVHKWLDKNRGNRPGYIAFPMDRAAVMAGSIESLQTALDVLDGKGET
;
A
#
# COMPACT_ATOMS: atom_id res chain seq x y z
N MET A 1 -48.00 -9.14 -38.85
CA MET A 1 -47.87 -10.61 -38.71
C MET A 1 -46.42 -10.97 -38.42
N LYS A 2 -46.16 -11.74 -37.33
CA LYS A 2 -44.94 -12.48 -36.90
C LYS A 2 -43.62 -11.68 -36.75
N LYS A 3 -42.99 -11.45 -35.57
CA LYS A 3 -42.66 -12.19 -34.32
C LYS A 3 -41.48 -13.17 -34.43
N GLY A 4 -40.45 -12.90 -33.60
CA GLY A 4 -39.40 -13.81 -33.08
C GLY A 4 -37.99 -13.47 -33.57
N SER A 5 -36.90 -13.50 -32.82
CA SER A 5 -36.54 -13.73 -31.40
C SER A 5 -35.05 -13.28 -31.31
N GLY A 6 -34.55 -12.51 -30.35
CA GLY A 6 -34.38 -12.86 -28.94
C GLY A 6 -33.26 -13.90 -28.76
N LEU A 7 -32.00 -13.49 -28.65
CA LEU A 7 -30.92 -14.35 -28.12
C LEU A 7 -30.07 -13.58 -27.10
N THR A 8 -30.57 -13.58 -25.87
CA THR A 8 -29.83 -13.27 -24.65
C THR A 8 -29.01 -14.51 -24.32
N VAL A 9 -27.68 -14.45 -24.43
CA VAL A 9 -26.79 -15.52 -23.95
C VAL A 9 -26.59 -15.31 -22.45
N VAL A 10 -27.33 -16.08 -21.65
CA VAL A 10 -27.10 -16.21 -20.21
C VAL A 10 -26.09 -17.34 -20.04
N LEU A 11 -24.85 -17.02 -19.66
CA LEU A 11 -23.83 -18.02 -19.34
C LEU A 11 -24.07 -18.54 -17.91
N PRO A 12 -24.23 -19.84 -17.66
CA PRO A 12 -24.41 -20.36 -16.32
C PRO A 12 -23.06 -20.40 -15.59
N LEU A 13 -23.01 -19.76 -14.41
CA LEU A 13 -21.92 -19.87 -13.45
C LEU A 13 -21.97 -21.27 -12.82
N ALA A 14 -21.18 -22.21 -13.34
CA ALA A 14 -20.98 -23.51 -12.71
C ALA A 14 -19.88 -23.38 -11.64
N VAL A 15 -20.28 -23.33 -10.36
CA VAL A 15 -19.37 -23.46 -9.21
C VAL A 15 -19.07 -24.95 -9.04
N ALA A 16 -17.85 -25.37 -9.38
CA ALA A 16 -17.34 -26.69 -9.01
C ALA A 16 -16.52 -26.57 -7.71
N LEU A 17 -17.09 -27.02 -6.59
CA LEU A 17 -16.35 -27.29 -5.36
C LEU A 17 -15.50 -28.55 -5.57
N VAL A 18 -14.17 -28.38 -5.63
CA VAL A 18 -13.21 -29.45 -5.38
C VAL A 18 -12.39 -29.04 -4.16
N GLY A 19 -12.63 -29.70 -3.04
CA GLY A 19 -11.89 -29.50 -1.80
C GLY A 19 -10.65 -30.39 -1.74
N ILE A 20 -9.46 -29.79 -1.64
CA ILE A 20 -8.24 -30.41 -1.11
C ILE A 20 -7.44 -29.32 -0.37
N GLY A 21 -7.22 -29.53 0.93
CA GLY A 21 -6.23 -28.81 1.75
C GLY A 21 -6.73 -27.58 2.51
N MET A 22 -7.03 -27.75 3.80
CA MET A 22 -7.08 -26.65 4.78
C MET A 22 -5.68 -26.03 4.93
N PHE A 23 -5.29 -25.15 4.02
CA PHE A 23 -4.51 -23.99 4.40
C PHE A 23 -5.52 -22.87 4.65
N SER A 24 -5.91 -22.70 5.90
CA SER A 24 -6.42 -21.40 6.35
C SER A 24 -5.25 -20.41 6.34
N ALA A 25 -4.75 -20.07 5.14
CA ALA A 25 -4.20 -18.75 4.96
C ALA A 25 -5.37 -17.83 5.36
N ARG A 26 -5.27 -17.17 6.51
CA ARG A 26 -6.17 -16.08 6.82
C ARG A 26 -5.71 -14.96 5.89
N ALA A 27 -6.59 -14.47 5.01
CA ALA A 27 -6.26 -13.26 4.27
C ALA A 27 -6.08 -12.18 5.33
N ASP A 28 -4.98 -11.45 5.29
CA ASP A 28 -4.87 -10.24 6.11
C ASP A 28 -5.76 -9.22 5.40
N GLY A 29 -7.05 -9.24 5.74
CA GLY A 29 -8.04 -8.37 5.10
C GLY A 29 -7.82 -6.92 5.49
N LEU A 30 -8.55 -6.02 4.83
CA LEU A 30 -8.58 -4.61 5.21
C LEU A 30 -8.89 -4.46 6.69
N ASN A 31 -7.94 -3.89 7.45
CA ASN A 31 -8.19 -3.44 8.81
C ASN A 31 -8.86 -2.06 8.78
N ARG A 32 -10.18 -2.02 9.05
CA ARG A 32 -10.94 -0.77 9.04
C ARG A 32 -10.46 0.25 10.07
N ASN A 33 -9.87 -0.22 11.17
CA ASN A 33 -9.36 0.68 12.22
C ASN A 33 -8.11 1.47 11.78
N TRP A 34 -7.60 1.22 10.57
CA TRP A 34 -6.51 1.99 9.96
C TRP A 34 -7.00 3.06 8.99
N VAL A 35 -8.29 3.11 8.72
CA VAL A 35 -8.88 4.00 7.73
C VAL A 35 -9.85 4.95 8.44
N PRO A 36 -9.68 6.28 8.29
CA PRO A 36 -10.63 7.23 8.85
C PRO A 36 -12.01 7.11 8.18
N ALA A 37 -13.07 7.32 8.95
CA ALA A 37 -14.44 7.41 8.43
C ALA A 37 -14.60 8.49 7.34
N ALA A 38 -13.73 9.51 7.35
CA ALA A 38 -13.69 10.56 6.35
C ALA A 38 -13.13 10.15 4.98
N ALA A 39 -12.51 8.95 4.86
CA ALA A 39 -11.92 8.45 3.62
C ALA A 39 -12.96 8.38 2.49
N LYS A 40 -12.61 8.87 1.31
CA LYS A 40 -13.50 8.91 0.13
C LYS A 40 -13.44 7.64 -0.69
N TRP A 41 -12.31 6.96 -0.64
CA TRP A 41 -12.08 5.68 -1.29
C TRP A 41 -11.00 4.93 -0.51
N VAL A 42 -11.02 3.61 -0.61
CA VAL A 42 -10.05 2.72 0.02
C VAL A 42 -9.70 1.61 -0.96
N VAL A 43 -8.41 1.30 -1.09
CA VAL A 43 -7.90 0.14 -1.79
C VAL A 43 -7.02 -0.63 -0.81
N HIS A 44 -7.20 -1.93 -0.74
CA HIS A 44 -6.37 -2.80 0.07
C HIS A 44 -5.90 -3.97 -0.80
N VAL A 45 -4.61 -4.25 -0.74
CA VAL A 45 -3.96 -5.33 -1.47
C VAL A 45 -3.20 -6.21 -0.48
N ASP A 46 -3.62 -7.47 -0.37
CA ASP A 46 -2.84 -8.52 0.28
C ASP A 46 -1.75 -8.95 -0.70
N MET A 47 -0.53 -8.45 -0.47
CA MET A 47 0.61 -8.64 -1.36
C MET A 47 1.08 -10.09 -1.32
N GLU A 48 1.06 -10.75 -0.16
CA GLU A 48 1.48 -12.15 -0.06
C GLU A 48 0.61 -13.08 -0.92
N ARG A 49 -0.71 -12.84 -0.93
CA ARG A 49 -1.64 -13.60 -1.77
C ARG A 49 -1.54 -13.21 -3.22
N LEU A 50 -1.46 -11.92 -3.51
CA LEU A 50 -1.36 -11.46 -4.88
C LEU A 50 -0.15 -12.09 -5.57
N MET A 51 1.02 -12.05 -4.93
CA MET A 51 2.26 -12.65 -5.44
C MET A 51 2.19 -14.16 -5.66
N LYS A 52 1.31 -14.88 -4.93
CA LYS A 52 1.10 -16.32 -5.07
C LYS A 52 -0.02 -16.70 -6.04
N SER A 53 -0.72 -15.72 -6.61
CA SER A 53 -1.85 -15.94 -7.51
C SER A 53 -1.42 -15.88 -8.98
N GLU A 54 -2.14 -16.57 -9.86
CA GLU A 54 -1.94 -16.47 -11.32
C GLU A 54 -2.12 -15.03 -11.81
N THR A 55 -3.12 -14.32 -11.28
CA THR A 55 -3.36 -12.89 -11.58
C THR A 55 -2.16 -12.02 -11.20
N GLY A 56 -1.55 -12.26 -10.04
CA GLY A 56 -0.32 -11.57 -9.66
C GLY A 56 0.84 -11.88 -10.59
N GLY A 57 0.97 -13.12 -11.05
CA GLY A 57 1.95 -13.51 -12.07
C GLY A 57 1.90 -12.61 -13.31
N TYR A 58 0.70 -12.33 -13.82
CA TYR A 58 0.51 -11.39 -14.94
C TYR A 58 0.76 -9.94 -14.56
N LEU A 59 0.29 -9.48 -13.39
CA LEU A 59 0.45 -8.09 -12.95
C LEU A 59 1.91 -7.71 -12.70
N PHE A 60 2.74 -8.66 -12.26
CA PHE A 60 4.15 -8.45 -11.99
C PHE A 60 5.07 -8.91 -13.12
N GLU A 61 4.52 -9.31 -14.28
CA GLU A 61 5.31 -9.59 -15.48
C GLU A 61 6.27 -8.43 -15.84
N PRO A 62 5.87 -7.14 -15.75
CA PRO A 62 6.77 -6.01 -15.96
C PRO A 62 7.92 -5.92 -14.96
N ALA A 63 7.86 -6.62 -13.82
CA ALA A 63 8.98 -6.67 -12.87
C ALA A 63 10.20 -7.37 -13.46
N SER A 64 10.06 -8.13 -14.56
CA SER A 64 11.18 -8.71 -15.31
C SER A 64 11.93 -7.68 -16.16
N ASP A 65 11.40 -6.47 -16.32
CA ASP A 65 12.07 -5.38 -17.03
C ASP A 65 13.38 -4.99 -16.32
N PRO A 66 14.53 -4.89 -17.03
CA PRO A 66 15.81 -4.54 -16.43
C PRO A 66 15.82 -3.23 -15.63
N GLN A 67 15.03 -2.22 -16.04
CA GLN A 67 14.92 -0.96 -15.32
C GLN A 67 14.15 -1.11 -14.01
N VAL A 68 13.13 -1.97 -13.98
CA VAL A 68 12.38 -2.28 -12.75
C VAL A 68 13.25 -3.11 -11.81
N GLN A 69 13.97 -4.11 -12.32
CA GLN A 69 14.94 -4.89 -11.55
C GLN A 69 16.02 -3.99 -10.92
N ALA A 70 16.55 -3.01 -11.66
CA ALA A 70 17.52 -2.07 -11.11
C ALA A 70 16.96 -1.28 -9.91
N LYS A 71 15.69 -0.84 -9.98
CA LYS A 71 15.03 -0.15 -8.85
C LYS A 71 14.78 -1.07 -7.66
N LEU A 72 14.37 -2.32 -7.92
CA LEU A 72 14.20 -3.34 -6.87
C LEU A 72 15.53 -3.67 -6.19
N GLU A 73 16.63 -3.78 -6.95
CA GLU A 73 17.97 -3.99 -6.39
C GLU A 73 18.44 -2.81 -5.52
N VAL A 74 18.13 -1.58 -5.91
CA VAL A 74 18.40 -0.41 -5.07
C VAL A 74 17.61 -0.50 -3.75
N ALA A 75 16.32 -0.87 -3.80
CA ALA A 75 15.52 -1.08 -2.59
C ALA A 75 16.11 -2.18 -1.70
N ARG A 76 16.52 -3.32 -2.29
CA ARG A 76 17.17 -4.44 -1.57
C ARG A 76 18.45 -4.02 -0.86
N ARG A 77 19.30 -3.26 -1.54
CA ARG A 77 20.62 -2.86 -1.01
C ARG A 77 20.55 -1.72 -0.01
N LEU A 78 19.70 -0.72 -0.26
CA LEU A 78 19.67 0.50 0.56
C LEU A 78 18.65 0.44 1.69
N LEU A 79 17.52 -0.21 1.47
CA LEU A 79 16.42 -0.28 2.43
C LEU A 79 16.34 -1.66 3.12
N GLY A 80 17.15 -2.63 2.67
CA GLY A 80 17.15 -3.99 3.21
C GLY A 80 15.88 -4.78 2.88
N ILE A 81 15.06 -4.31 1.93
CA ILE A 81 13.78 -4.94 1.58
C ILE A 81 13.74 -5.35 0.10
N ASP A 82 13.18 -6.52 -0.17
CA ASP A 82 12.72 -6.96 -1.48
C ASP A 82 11.20 -6.68 -1.57
N PRO A 83 10.75 -5.60 -2.22
CA PRO A 83 9.33 -5.20 -2.22
C PRO A 83 8.36 -6.29 -2.72
N LEU A 84 8.85 -7.23 -3.52
CA LEU A 84 8.06 -8.35 -4.04
C LEU A 84 7.94 -9.53 -3.06
N LYS A 85 8.73 -9.56 -1.99
CA LYS A 85 8.75 -10.67 -1.02
C LYS A 85 8.46 -10.22 0.40
N ASP A 86 8.91 -9.02 0.75
CA ASP A 86 8.88 -8.52 2.12
C ASP A 86 7.62 -7.71 2.42
N LEU A 87 6.84 -7.31 1.41
CA LEU A 87 5.56 -6.64 1.63
C LEU A 87 4.45 -7.65 1.92
N ALA A 88 3.79 -7.47 3.06
CA ALA A 88 2.63 -8.27 3.46
C ALA A 88 1.34 -7.69 2.88
N SER A 89 1.13 -6.38 3.02
CA SER A 89 -0.04 -5.71 2.45
C SER A 89 0.20 -4.22 2.21
N VAL A 90 -0.61 -3.64 1.34
CA VAL A 90 -0.67 -2.20 1.11
C VAL A 90 -2.13 -1.75 1.24
N THR A 91 -2.38 -0.75 2.08
CA THR A 91 -3.67 -0.06 2.17
C THR A 91 -3.48 1.37 1.71
N LEU A 92 -4.27 1.81 0.74
CA LEU A 92 -4.31 3.17 0.24
C LEU A 92 -5.70 3.75 0.49
N TYR A 93 -5.77 5.02 0.90
CA TYR A 93 -7.02 5.75 0.93
C TYR A 93 -6.81 7.23 0.63
N GLY A 94 -7.84 7.87 0.07
CA GLY A 94 -7.84 9.30 -0.20
C GLY A 94 -8.76 10.05 0.75
N LEU A 95 -8.27 11.10 1.38
CA LEU A 95 -9.06 11.98 2.25
C LEU A 95 -9.80 13.06 1.47
N LYS A 96 -9.19 13.55 0.40
CA LYS A 96 -9.69 14.60 -0.49
C LYS A 96 -9.21 14.35 -1.93
N PRO A 97 -9.76 15.04 -2.93
CA PRO A 97 -9.19 15.02 -4.28
C PRO A 97 -7.74 15.53 -4.29
N GLY A 98 -6.87 14.86 -5.04
CA GLY A 98 -5.47 15.21 -5.20
C GLY A 98 -4.52 14.12 -4.71
N ASP A 99 -3.36 14.00 -5.37
CA ASP A 99 -2.33 12.99 -5.09
C ASP A 99 -1.66 13.18 -3.72
N ARG A 100 -1.65 14.41 -3.20
CA ARG A 100 -1.09 14.77 -1.90
C ARG A 100 -1.93 14.29 -0.71
N GLU A 101 -3.20 14.05 -0.96
CA GLU A 101 -4.22 13.71 0.04
C GLU A 101 -4.44 12.20 0.14
N VAL A 102 -3.54 11.43 -0.48
CA VAL A 102 -3.48 9.97 -0.41
C VAL A 102 -2.57 9.56 0.72
N VAL A 103 -3.06 8.65 1.55
CA VAL A 103 -2.29 7.97 2.58
C VAL A 103 -2.02 6.54 2.13
N ALA A 104 -0.80 6.08 2.34
CA ALA A 104 -0.40 4.70 2.14
C ALA A 104 0.08 4.09 3.46
N ILE A 105 -0.51 2.95 3.84
CA ILE A 105 -0.05 2.11 4.94
C ILE A 105 0.54 0.86 4.32
N VAL A 106 1.85 0.67 4.51
CA VAL A 106 2.61 -0.44 3.95
C VAL A 106 3.05 -1.32 5.10
N LYS A 107 2.55 -2.57 5.13
CA LYS A 107 2.93 -3.57 6.12
C LYS A 107 3.91 -4.56 5.49
N GLY A 108 4.98 -4.90 6.19
CA GLY A 108 5.99 -5.81 5.69
C GLY A 108 7.17 -6.02 6.62
N ASN A 109 8.20 -6.73 6.16
CA ASN A 109 9.48 -6.84 6.84
C ASN A 109 10.30 -5.55 6.63
N LEU A 110 9.83 -4.43 7.19
CA LEU A 110 10.47 -3.13 7.05
C LEU A 110 11.52 -2.94 8.16
N ASP A 111 12.65 -2.31 7.82
CA ASP A 111 13.63 -1.80 8.78
C ASP A 111 13.52 -0.26 8.83
N PRO A 112 12.84 0.30 9.86
CA PRO A 112 12.70 1.75 10.00
C PRO A 112 14.03 2.50 10.04
N ALA A 113 15.09 1.91 10.62
CA ALA A 113 16.39 2.55 10.74
C ALA A 113 17.12 2.61 9.38
N ALA A 114 17.01 1.56 8.57
CA ALA A 114 17.52 1.57 7.20
C ALA A 114 16.79 2.62 6.35
N VAL A 115 15.45 2.68 6.44
CA VAL A 115 14.64 3.68 5.72
C VAL A 115 15.00 5.09 6.16
N GLU A 116 15.10 5.35 7.47
CA GLU A 116 15.51 6.66 7.99
C GLU A 116 16.91 7.05 7.49
N THR A 117 17.87 6.12 7.50
CA THR A 117 19.23 6.37 7.01
C THR A 117 19.22 6.77 5.53
N PHE A 118 18.43 6.08 4.71
CA PHE A 118 18.25 6.43 3.30
C PHE A 118 17.63 7.82 3.13
N LEU A 119 16.59 8.15 3.91
CA LEU A 119 15.92 9.46 3.84
C LEU A 119 16.85 10.60 4.26
N LYS A 120 17.68 10.40 5.28
CA LYS A 120 18.70 11.38 5.74
C LYS A 120 19.74 11.73 4.67
N ALA A 121 20.00 10.81 3.74
CA ALA A 121 20.89 11.06 2.60
C ALA A 121 20.21 11.87 1.48
N GLY A 122 18.88 12.01 1.52
CA GLY A 122 18.08 12.72 0.53
C GLY A 122 18.05 14.24 0.73
N GLU A 123 17.75 14.96 -0.34
CA GLU A 123 17.57 16.41 -0.29
C GLU A 123 16.30 16.82 0.47
N GLY A 124 16.42 17.90 1.23
CA GLY A 124 15.33 18.46 2.03
C GLY A 124 14.81 17.50 3.10
N TYR A 125 15.68 16.59 3.58
CA TYR A 125 15.39 15.80 4.76
C TYR A 125 15.14 16.70 5.96
N GLU A 126 14.07 16.42 6.69
CA GLU A 126 13.74 17.08 7.93
C GLU A 126 13.06 16.08 8.88
N ALA A 127 13.52 16.05 10.14
CA ALA A 127 12.86 15.29 11.19
C ALA A 127 11.82 16.20 11.86
N LEU A 128 10.58 15.75 11.87
CA LEU A 128 9.43 16.42 12.45
C LEU A 128 8.80 15.54 13.53
N SER A 129 7.86 16.10 14.27
CA SER A 129 7.06 15.34 15.24
C SER A 129 5.58 15.61 15.02
N CYS A 130 4.78 14.55 15.01
CA CYS A 130 3.32 14.61 15.01
C CYS A 130 2.79 13.85 16.23
N GLY A 131 2.39 14.59 17.26
CA GLY A 131 2.03 14.00 18.55
C GLY A 131 3.21 13.23 19.15
N LYS A 132 3.04 11.92 19.35
CA LYS A 132 4.08 11.02 19.87
C LYS A 132 4.97 10.38 18.78
N HIS A 133 4.66 10.62 17.51
CA HIS A 133 5.31 9.94 16.38
C HIS A 133 6.43 10.80 15.80
N ALA A 134 7.60 10.19 15.59
CA ALA A 134 8.64 10.75 14.75
C ALA A 134 8.20 10.69 13.28
N VAL A 135 8.38 11.79 12.56
CA VAL A 135 8.03 11.91 11.15
C VAL A 135 9.26 12.31 10.36
N HIS A 136 9.52 11.61 9.26
CA HIS A 136 10.61 11.92 8.35
C HIS A 136 10.02 12.55 7.08
N LYS A 137 10.45 13.76 6.78
CA LYS A 137 10.12 14.47 5.55
C LYS A 137 11.28 14.39 4.58
N TRP A 138 10.99 14.29 3.29
CA TRP A 138 11.98 14.41 2.21
C TRP A 138 11.37 15.13 1.00
N LEU A 139 12.21 15.59 0.06
CA LEU A 139 11.74 16.11 -1.23
C LEU A 139 11.80 15.00 -2.30
N ASP A 140 10.65 14.71 -2.91
CA ASP A 140 10.52 13.72 -3.96
C ASP A 140 10.82 14.34 -5.32
N LYS A 141 12.04 14.12 -5.83
CA LYS A 141 12.51 14.62 -7.13
C LYS A 141 11.65 14.12 -8.30
N ASN A 142 11.11 12.90 -8.20
CA ASN A 142 10.25 12.33 -9.25
C ASN A 142 8.87 12.99 -9.28
N ARG A 143 8.52 13.76 -8.25
CA ARG A 143 7.28 14.54 -8.17
C ARG A 143 7.54 16.04 -8.10
N GLY A 144 8.59 16.51 -8.78
CA GLY A 144 8.89 17.94 -8.90
C GLY A 144 9.27 18.58 -7.57
N ASN A 145 10.08 17.87 -6.76
CA ASN A 145 10.51 18.29 -5.41
C ASN A 145 9.36 18.58 -4.45
N ARG A 146 8.24 17.85 -4.58
CA ARG A 146 7.15 17.91 -3.59
C ARG A 146 7.57 17.16 -2.31
N PRO A 147 7.16 17.63 -1.12
CA PRO A 147 7.49 16.93 0.11
C PRO A 147 6.69 15.62 0.20
N GLY A 148 7.36 14.55 0.63
CA GLY A 148 6.77 13.32 1.13
C GLY A 148 7.01 13.21 2.63
N TYR A 149 6.13 12.50 3.32
CA TYR A 149 6.22 12.27 4.76
C TYR A 149 6.03 10.79 5.06
N ILE A 150 6.78 10.27 6.03
CA ILE A 150 6.68 8.89 6.52
C ILE A 150 6.84 8.82 8.03
N ALA A 151 6.10 7.90 8.65
CA ALA A 151 6.21 7.55 10.06
C ALA A 151 6.09 6.03 10.24
N PHE A 152 6.55 5.52 11.39
CA PHE A 152 6.51 4.10 11.76
C PHE A 152 5.73 3.90 13.06
N PRO A 153 4.40 4.13 13.05
CA PRO A 153 3.57 4.13 14.27
C PRO A 153 3.25 2.72 14.81
N MET A 154 3.53 1.68 14.03
CA MET A 154 3.19 0.29 14.32
C MET A 154 4.39 -0.61 14.03
N ASP A 155 4.44 -1.76 14.70
CA ASP A 155 5.41 -2.79 14.34
C ASP A 155 5.22 -3.21 12.88
N ARG A 156 6.32 -3.29 12.14
CA ARG A 156 6.34 -3.78 10.75
C ARG A 156 5.43 -3.03 9.77
N ALA A 157 5.10 -1.76 10.04
CA ALA A 157 4.33 -0.95 9.11
C ALA A 157 4.81 0.50 9.04
N ALA A 158 4.85 1.03 7.82
CA ALA A 158 5.10 2.42 7.51
C ALA A 158 3.80 3.10 7.07
N VAL A 159 3.63 4.35 7.48
CA VAL A 159 2.54 5.22 7.02
C VAL A 159 3.15 6.39 6.26
N MET A 160 2.70 6.61 5.03
CA MET A 160 3.21 7.65 4.14
C MET A 160 2.09 8.56 3.63
N ALA A 161 2.38 9.84 3.41
CA ALA A 161 1.47 10.78 2.76
C ALA A 161 2.22 11.90 2.03
N GLY A 162 1.53 12.61 1.13
CA GLY A 162 2.07 13.79 0.41
C GLY A 162 1.81 15.14 1.10
N SER A 163 1.09 15.13 2.21
CA SER A 163 0.86 16.29 3.08
C SER A 163 0.97 15.88 4.55
N ILE A 164 1.44 16.80 5.40
CA ILE A 164 1.64 16.53 6.83
C ILE A 164 0.28 16.35 7.53
N GLU A 165 -0.74 17.06 7.04
CA GLU A 165 -2.12 17.01 7.53
C GLU A 165 -2.75 15.63 7.27
N SER A 166 -2.52 15.06 6.09
CA SER A 166 -2.99 13.70 5.76
C SER A 166 -2.27 12.64 6.59
N LEU A 167 -0.96 12.80 6.80
CA LEU A 167 -0.20 11.91 7.67
C LEU A 167 -0.72 12.00 9.11
N GLN A 168 -0.90 13.21 9.64
CA GLN A 168 -1.40 13.41 10.99
C GLN A 168 -2.78 12.79 11.18
N THR A 169 -3.69 12.97 10.22
CA THR A 169 -5.02 12.33 10.26
C THR A 169 -4.90 10.80 10.36
N ALA A 170 -3.99 10.19 9.59
CA ALA A 170 -3.74 8.75 9.66
C ALA A 170 -3.20 8.32 11.03
N LEU A 171 -2.23 9.07 11.56
CA LEU A 171 -1.63 8.79 12.87
C LEU A 171 -2.63 8.92 14.01
N ASP A 172 -3.53 9.91 13.94
CA ASP A 172 -4.59 10.10 14.94
C ASP A 172 -5.60 8.93 14.93
N VAL A 173 -5.96 8.40 13.76
CA VAL A 173 -6.77 7.17 13.64
C VAL A 173 -6.06 5.98 14.28
N LEU A 174 -4.77 5.77 13.96
CA LEU A 174 -3.97 4.66 14.51
C LEU A 174 -3.77 4.77 16.02
N ASP A 175 -3.80 5.99 16.56
CA ASP A 175 -3.77 6.26 17.99
C ASP A 175 -5.14 6.10 18.69
N GLY A 176 -6.21 5.79 17.95
CA GLY A 176 -7.57 5.67 18.47
C GLY A 176 -8.23 7.03 18.79
N LYS A 177 -7.71 8.12 18.23
CA LYS A 177 -8.25 9.49 18.39
C LYS A 177 -9.16 9.91 17.24
N GLY A 178 -9.08 9.22 16.10
CA GLY A 178 -9.91 9.44 14.92
C GLY A 178 -11.06 8.43 14.80
N GLU A 179 -12.14 8.84 14.15
CA GLU A 179 -13.26 7.95 13.80
C GLU A 179 -12.89 7.07 12.60
N THR A 180 -13.34 5.81 12.60
CA THR A 180 -13.04 4.78 11.59
C THR A 180 -14.31 4.13 11.06
#